data_AF-A0A964NLV1-F1
#
_entry.id   AF-A0A964NLV1-F1
#
_cell.length_a   1.000
_cell.length_b   1.000
_cell.length_c   1.000
_cell.angle_alpha   90.00
_cell.angle_beta   90.00
_cell.angle_gamma   90.00
#
_symmetry.space_group_name_H-M   'P 1'
#
loop_
_entity.id
_entity.type
_entity.pdbx_description
1 polymer ?
#
loop_
_entity_poly.entity_id
_entity_poly.type
_entity_poly.pdbx_seq_one_letter_code
_entity_poly.pdbx_strand_id
1 'polypeptide(L)'
;MARMLYRLRGGVAQLRTFRSDRASGLRACADPVGALHRVSEGTPMALRIEPGDRAPNFALQRTASAATMFYEYSRGVPMLLYFFDRIGAGPGYAGFEALAARQGEIAPLGQILAICREKVEATEALARRGGIEFTVLSDHEARVGPAYAEGAGRASSDGLLFLLDANQRVNEVAPGLGVDAVAAAVERLRRLPPLAPATERQELAPVLIIPNVLDDGWCKRLIEVWQKDHEEGGVATTLNETGRAINYGAKKRLDHRVTDMALAREIAQAIGPRIAAETTKAFYFDEFKLDSFVICSYDSARGDFFKPHRDNLIPALAHRRFAVTINLNTDEFEGGGLRFAEYGPHTYRPPRGAAIVFSCSLLHEAPPPTRGRRFALLTFLLDPKSQPPRR
;
A
#
# COMPACT_ATOMS: atom_id res chain seq x y z
N MET A 1 -11.17 22.51 -4.64
CA MET A 1 -10.38 21.27 -4.42
C MET A 1 -9.81 21.27 -3.00
N ALA A 2 -10.18 20.31 -2.16
CA ALA A 2 -9.45 20.06 -0.92
C ALA A 2 -8.05 19.55 -1.31
N ARG A 3 -7.04 20.41 -1.17
CA ARG A 3 -5.65 20.11 -1.54
C ARG A 3 -5.02 19.28 -0.42
N MET A 4 -5.19 17.96 -0.46
CA MET A 4 -4.52 17.08 0.49
C MET A 4 -3.07 16.90 0.04
N LEU A 5 -2.13 17.52 0.76
CA LEU A 5 -0.71 17.34 0.57
C LEU A 5 -0.28 16.09 1.35
N TYR A 6 0.23 15.09 0.65
CA TYR A 6 0.82 13.92 1.30
C TYR A 6 2.30 14.20 1.52
N ARG A 7 2.74 14.08 2.78
CA ARG A 7 4.14 14.15 3.18
C ARG A 7 4.41 13.12 4.27
N LEU A 8 5.17 12.08 3.95
CA LEU A 8 5.65 11.13 4.96
C LEU A 8 6.92 11.70 5.59
N ARG A 9 6.85 12.20 6.82
CA ARG A 9 8.07 12.56 7.59
C ARG A 9 8.59 11.32 8.30
N GLY A 10 9.19 10.39 7.55
CA GLY A 10 9.72 9.15 8.12
C GLY A 10 10.19 8.10 7.12
N GLY A 11 10.54 8.49 5.89
CA GLY A 11 11.23 7.59 4.97
C GLY A 11 12.54 7.10 5.59
N VAL A 12 12.89 5.82 5.31
CA VAL A 12 14.12 5.11 5.69
C VAL A 12 15.18 6.08 6.16
N ALA A 13 15.41 6.11 7.48
CA ALA A 13 16.33 7.03 8.12
C ALA A 13 17.59 7.15 7.25
N GLN A 14 17.80 8.32 6.64
CA GLN A 14 19.08 8.61 6.01
C GLN A 14 20.12 8.39 7.11
N LEU A 15 20.91 7.32 6.96
CA LEU A 15 22.11 7.07 7.73
C LEU A 15 23.02 8.27 7.54
N ARG A 16 22.86 9.29 8.39
CA ARG A 16 23.95 10.22 8.68
C ARG A 16 24.93 9.42 9.51
N THR A 17 26.09 9.14 8.92
CA THR A 17 27.26 8.57 9.59
C THR A 17 27.49 9.30 10.92
N PHE A 18 27.25 8.62 12.04
CA PHE A 18 27.62 9.10 13.36
C PHE A 18 29.13 8.96 13.51
N ARG A 19 29.87 10.07 13.46
CA ARG A 19 31.21 10.12 14.06
C ARG A 19 31.03 10.08 15.57
N SER A 20 31.77 9.19 16.21
CA SER A 20 31.80 9.03 17.65
C SER A 20 32.44 10.25 18.30
N ASP A 21 31.64 11.07 18.98
CA ASP A 21 32.17 11.93 20.04
C ASP A 21 31.65 11.41 21.39
N ARG A 22 32.61 11.08 22.24
CA ARG A 22 32.39 10.68 23.63
C ARG A 22 31.82 11.88 24.40
N ALA A 23 30.98 11.56 25.39
CA ALA A 23 30.41 12.45 26.41
C ALA A 23 29.13 13.20 26.02
N SER A 24 27.98 12.56 26.27
CA SER A 24 26.80 13.10 26.98
C SER A 24 25.59 12.17 26.77
N GLY A 25 24.71 12.11 27.76
CA GLY A 25 23.74 11.02 27.96
C GLY A 25 22.79 10.72 26.80
N LEU A 26 22.31 9.47 26.80
CA LEU A 26 21.30 8.96 25.87
C LEU A 26 20.08 9.88 25.83
N ARG A 27 19.95 10.66 24.76
CA ARG A 27 18.66 11.21 24.35
C ARG A 27 17.97 10.15 23.50
N ALA A 28 16.90 9.57 24.04
CA ALA A 28 16.00 8.68 23.33
C ALA A 28 15.54 9.34 22.02
N CYS A 29 15.69 8.65 20.89
CA CYS A 29 15.18 9.09 19.61
C CYS A 29 13.65 9.22 19.64
N ALA A 30 13.19 10.24 18.92
CA ALA A 30 11.81 10.67 18.80
C ALA A 30 10.87 9.55 18.33
N ASP A 31 9.75 9.43 19.04
CA ASP A 31 8.44 8.91 18.66
C ASP A 31 8.34 8.16 17.30
N PRO A 32 8.64 6.85 17.26
CA PRO A 32 8.71 6.09 16.00
C PRO A 32 7.34 5.83 15.35
N VAL A 33 6.24 5.95 16.10
CA VAL A 33 4.86 5.74 15.60
C VAL A 33 4.33 6.99 14.88
N GLY A 34 4.77 8.20 15.29
CA GLY A 34 4.26 9.48 14.79
C GLY A 34 4.78 9.94 13.41
N ALA A 35 5.71 9.19 12.82
CA ALA A 35 6.39 9.56 11.58
C ALA A 35 5.53 9.33 10.30
N LEU A 36 4.41 8.61 10.42
CA LEU A 36 3.64 8.18 9.25
C LEU A 36 2.57 9.16 8.77
N HIS A 37 1.98 10.03 9.58
CA HIS A 37 0.95 10.95 9.06
C HIS A 37 0.86 12.25 9.86
N ARG A 38 1.60 13.28 9.45
CA ARG A 38 1.17 14.67 9.67
C ARG A 38 0.79 15.29 8.34
N VAL A 39 -0.49 15.18 7.99
CA VAL A 39 -1.12 16.06 7.01
C VAL A 39 -1.06 17.49 7.58
N SER A 40 -0.60 18.45 6.78
CA SER A 40 -0.54 19.86 7.19
C SER A 40 -1.94 20.39 7.52
N GLU A 41 -2.08 20.98 8.71
CA GLU A 41 -3.25 21.72 9.22
C GLU A 41 -4.61 21.01 9.11
N GLY A 42 -4.82 20.04 9.99
CA GLY A 42 -6.11 19.41 10.28
C GLY A 42 -6.01 18.62 11.58
N THR A 43 -7.13 18.40 12.27
CA THR A 43 -7.24 17.57 13.47
C THR A 43 -6.45 16.26 13.28
N PRO A 44 -5.59 15.83 14.24
CA PRO A 44 -4.87 14.58 14.10
C PRO A 44 -5.89 13.45 13.88
N MET A 45 -5.88 12.87 12.68
CA MET A 45 -6.63 11.65 12.42
C MET A 45 -5.99 10.55 13.28
N ALA A 46 -6.81 9.88 14.09
CA ALA A 46 -6.38 8.67 14.79
C ALA A 46 -5.72 7.72 13.78
N LEU A 47 -4.61 7.10 14.18
CA LEU A 47 -3.97 6.07 13.38
C LEU A 47 -5.02 4.99 13.10
N ARG A 48 -5.30 4.70 11.83
CA ARG A 48 -6.19 3.60 11.43
C ARG A 48 -5.34 2.61 10.66
N ILE A 49 -5.43 1.32 11.02
CA ILE A 49 -4.65 0.24 10.43
C ILE A 49 -5.62 -0.76 9.83
N GLU A 50 -5.82 -0.69 8.51
CA GLU A 50 -6.79 -1.50 7.79
C GLU A 50 -6.14 -2.34 6.70
N PRO A 51 -6.84 -3.38 6.19
CA PRO A 51 -6.44 -4.04 4.96
C PRO A 51 -6.11 -3.05 3.83
N GLY A 52 -4.94 -3.24 3.23
CA GLY A 52 -4.39 -2.35 2.21
C GLY A 52 -3.40 -1.31 2.75
N ASP A 53 -3.41 -1.00 4.04
CA ASP A 53 -2.45 -0.07 4.65
C ASP A 53 -1.10 -0.74 4.90
N ARG A 54 -0.03 0.05 4.99
CA ARG A 54 1.24 -0.45 5.47
C ARG A 54 1.20 -0.53 7.00
N ALA A 55 1.65 -1.65 7.56
CA ALA A 55 1.83 -1.75 9.00
C ALA A 55 2.79 -0.65 9.52
N PRO A 56 2.42 0.13 10.55
CA PRO A 56 3.26 1.20 11.06
C PRO A 56 4.64 0.73 11.54
N ASN A 57 5.70 1.42 11.13
CA ASN A 57 7.05 1.07 11.58
C ASN A 57 7.24 1.36 13.08
N PHE A 58 8.08 0.55 13.72
CA PHE A 58 8.52 0.71 15.09
C PHE A 58 9.97 0.22 15.24
N ALA A 59 10.60 0.53 16.37
CA ALA A 59 11.87 -0.05 16.78
C ALA A 59 11.69 -0.67 18.16
N LEU A 60 11.97 -1.97 18.29
CA LEU A 60 11.88 -2.69 19.56
C LEU A 60 13.15 -3.50 19.81
N GLN A 61 13.40 -3.79 21.08
CA GLN A 61 14.54 -4.59 21.48
C GLN A 61 14.28 -6.08 21.21
N ARG A 62 15.22 -6.69 20.48
CA ARG A 62 15.35 -8.15 20.39
C ARG A 62 16.33 -8.69 21.42
N THR A 63 17.36 -7.89 21.74
CA THR A 63 18.37 -8.20 22.76
C THR A 63 18.61 -6.97 23.61
N ALA A 64 19.21 -7.16 24.80
CA ALA A 64 19.50 -6.06 25.73
C ALA A 64 20.37 -4.94 25.12
N SER A 65 21.13 -5.24 24.07
CA SER A 65 22.14 -4.32 23.51
C SER A 65 21.66 -3.44 22.36
N ALA A 66 20.56 -3.76 21.69
CA ALA A 66 20.10 -3.00 20.52
C ALA A 66 18.61 -3.16 20.22
N ALA A 67 17.98 -2.04 19.83
CA ALA A 67 16.68 -2.04 19.17
C ALA A 67 16.85 -2.21 17.66
N THR A 68 15.93 -2.94 17.03
CA THR A 68 15.92 -3.20 15.59
C THR A 68 14.65 -2.63 14.98
N MET A 69 14.77 -2.00 13.81
CA MET A 69 13.61 -1.48 13.08
C MET A 69 12.75 -2.64 12.58
N PHE A 70 11.44 -2.54 12.74
CA PHE A 70 10.47 -3.52 12.23
C PHE A 70 10.68 -3.84 10.75
N TYR A 71 11.04 -2.82 9.97
CA TYR A 71 11.29 -2.93 8.55
C TYR A 71 12.41 -3.93 8.18
N GLU A 72 13.39 -4.16 9.07
CA GLU A 72 14.49 -5.10 8.85
C GLU A 72 14.06 -6.58 8.93
N TYR A 73 12.89 -6.86 9.50
CA TYR A 73 12.35 -8.22 9.60
C TYR A 73 11.60 -8.66 8.34
N SER A 74 11.49 -7.82 7.31
CA SER A 74 10.92 -8.27 6.04
C SER A 74 11.84 -9.27 5.34
N ARG A 75 11.29 -10.42 4.95
CA ARG A 75 12.00 -11.50 4.25
C ARG A 75 11.45 -11.76 2.84
N GLY A 76 10.57 -10.90 2.35
CA GLY A 76 9.89 -11.12 1.07
C GLY A 76 8.84 -12.23 1.10
N VAL A 77 8.38 -12.63 2.29
CA VAL A 77 7.30 -13.62 2.50
C VAL A 77 6.24 -13.04 3.44
N PRO A 78 4.99 -13.54 3.40
CA PRO A 78 3.95 -13.13 4.34
C PRO A 78 4.39 -13.24 5.80
N MET A 79 3.87 -12.37 6.66
CA MET A 79 4.22 -12.33 8.09
C MET A 79 2.97 -12.36 8.97
N LEU A 80 2.97 -13.21 9.99
CA LEU A 80 2.05 -13.12 11.13
C LEU A 80 2.70 -12.23 12.19
N LEU A 81 2.16 -11.02 12.39
CA LEU A 81 2.58 -10.10 13.45
C LEU A 81 1.64 -10.28 14.64
N TYR A 82 2.16 -10.84 15.74
CA TYR A 82 1.37 -11.25 16.90
C TYR A 82 1.74 -10.49 18.16
N PHE A 83 0.74 -10.06 18.94
CA PHE A 83 0.93 -9.31 20.18
C PHE A 83 0.36 -10.09 21.37
N PHE A 84 1.08 -10.09 22.49
CA PHE A 84 0.61 -10.65 23.76
C PHE A 84 1.27 -9.95 24.96
N ASP A 85 0.58 -9.89 26.09
CA ASP A 85 0.99 -9.01 27.18
C ASP A 85 1.87 -9.69 28.23
N ARG A 86 1.62 -10.96 28.56
CA ARG A 86 2.31 -11.66 29.67
C ARG A 86 2.72 -13.07 29.31
N ILE A 87 3.87 -13.50 29.80
CA ILE A 87 4.36 -14.87 29.62
C ILE A 87 3.73 -15.78 30.69
N GLY A 88 3.23 -16.95 30.27
CA GLY A 88 2.68 -17.97 31.16
C GLY A 88 1.23 -17.74 31.62
N ALA A 89 0.56 -16.70 31.14
CA ALA A 89 -0.81 -16.40 31.56
C ALA A 89 -1.62 -15.65 30.50
N GLY A 90 -2.92 -15.93 30.46
CA GLY A 90 -3.90 -15.18 29.68
C GLY A 90 -4.07 -15.67 28.23
N PRO A 91 -5.08 -15.13 27.54
CA PRO A 91 -5.46 -15.57 26.18
C PRO A 91 -4.38 -15.24 25.14
N GLY A 92 -3.62 -14.14 25.30
CA GLY A 92 -2.51 -13.84 24.41
C GLY A 92 -1.34 -14.82 24.54
N TYR A 93 -1.02 -15.28 25.76
CA TYR A 93 0.01 -16.32 25.91
C TYR A 93 -0.44 -17.66 25.31
N ALA A 94 -1.70 -18.05 25.54
CA ALA A 94 -2.25 -19.27 24.93
C ALA A 94 -2.21 -19.22 23.39
N GLY A 95 -2.45 -18.05 22.77
CA GLY A 95 -2.28 -17.88 21.34
C GLY A 95 -0.81 -17.90 20.89
N PHE A 96 0.12 -17.34 21.68
CA PHE A 96 1.56 -17.51 21.43
C PHE A 96 1.97 -18.99 21.42
N GLU A 97 1.50 -19.78 22.39
CA GLU A 97 1.75 -21.23 22.43
C GLU A 97 1.14 -21.94 21.21
N ALA A 98 -0.06 -21.53 20.76
CA ALA A 98 -0.67 -22.04 19.55
C ALA A 98 0.14 -21.70 18.28
N LEU A 99 0.77 -20.53 18.20
CA LEU A 99 1.70 -20.17 17.12
C LEU A 99 2.96 -21.02 17.18
N ALA A 100 3.56 -21.17 18.36
CA ALA A 100 4.74 -21.98 18.59
C ALA A 100 4.53 -23.43 18.15
N ALA A 101 3.41 -24.04 18.54
CA ALA A 101 3.06 -25.40 18.16
C ALA A 101 2.90 -25.59 16.63
N ARG A 102 2.66 -24.50 15.88
CA ARG A 102 2.40 -24.52 14.43
C ARG A 102 3.53 -23.88 13.61
N GLN A 103 4.66 -23.53 14.21
CA GLN A 103 5.74 -22.83 13.52
C GLN A 103 6.28 -23.61 12.31
N GLY A 104 6.37 -24.94 12.39
CA GLY A 104 6.80 -25.79 11.28
C GLY A 104 5.81 -25.82 10.11
N GLU A 105 4.51 -25.67 10.39
CA GLU A 105 3.48 -25.51 9.36
C GLU A 105 3.53 -24.12 8.69
N ILE A 106 3.85 -23.09 9.47
CA ILE A 106 3.87 -21.70 9.01
C ILE A 106 5.14 -21.39 8.21
N ALA A 107 6.28 -21.98 8.58
CA ALA A 107 7.58 -21.75 7.97
C ALA A 107 7.63 -21.82 6.43
N PRO A 108 7.00 -22.80 5.74
CA PRO A 108 6.98 -22.81 4.27
C PRO A 108 6.04 -21.78 3.64
N LEU A 109 5.12 -21.20 4.41
CA LEU A 109 4.09 -20.28 3.93
C LEU A 109 4.41 -18.81 4.23
N GLY A 110 5.25 -18.56 5.25
CA GLY A 110 5.56 -17.22 5.73
C GLY A 110 6.43 -17.25 6.97
N GLN A 111 6.40 -16.16 7.73
CA GLN A 111 7.17 -15.99 8.95
C GLN A 111 6.30 -15.47 10.10
N ILE A 112 6.82 -15.60 11.31
CA ILE A 112 6.16 -15.11 12.53
C ILE A 112 7.07 -14.04 13.16
N LEU A 113 6.45 -12.94 13.60
CA LEU A 113 7.08 -11.98 14.49
C LEU A 113 6.14 -11.74 15.66
N ALA A 114 6.58 -12.08 16.87
CA ALA A 114 5.81 -11.87 18.08
C ALA A 114 6.35 -10.67 18.87
N ILE A 115 5.44 -9.93 19.51
CA ILE A 115 5.74 -8.78 20.35
C ILE A 115 5.12 -9.02 21.72
N CYS A 116 5.96 -8.96 22.76
CA CYS A 116 5.58 -9.20 24.13
C CYS A 116 5.82 -7.96 24.98
N ARG A 117 4.93 -7.64 25.91
CA ARG A 117 5.11 -6.51 26.86
C ARG A 117 6.08 -6.82 28.01
N GLU A 118 6.64 -8.02 28.06
CA GLU A 118 7.68 -8.37 29.03
C GLU A 118 9.03 -7.76 28.68
N LYS A 119 9.94 -7.75 29.66
CA LYS A 119 11.33 -7.29 29.45
C LYS A 119 12.08 -8.19 28.48
N VAL A 120 13.10 -7.62 27.83
CA VAL A 120 13.91 -8.32 26.83
C VAL A 120 14.51 -9.63 27.35
N GLU A 121 14.97 -9.66 28.61
CA GLU A 121 15.54 -10.88 29.22
C GLU A 121 14.51 -12.02 29.31
N ALA A 122 13.25 -11.68 29.60
CA ALA A 122 12.16 -12.65 29.66
C ALA A 122 11.79 -13.16 28.25
N THR A 123 11.75 -12.29 27.24
CA THR A 123 11.50 -12.69 25.85
C THR A 123 12.63 -13.56 25.28
N GLU A 124 13.89 -13.26 25.62
CA GLU A 124 15.05 -14.10 25.25
C GLU A 124 15.02 -15.46 25.97
N ALA A 125 14.61 -15.50 27.23
CA ALA A 125 14.45 -16.74 27.97
C ALA A 125 13.33 -17.60 27.38
N LEU A 126 12.22 -16.99 26.97
CA LEU A 126 11.11 -17.66 26.30
C LEU A 126 11.57 -18.29 24.98
N ALA A 127 12.26 -17.53 24.13
CA ALA A 127 12.75 -18.02 22.86
C ALA A 127 13.72 -19.21 23.01
N ARG A 128 14.62 -19.16 24.00
CA ARG A 128 15.58 -20.23 24.29
C ARG A 128 14.95 -21.50 24.87
N ARG A 129 13.98 -21.36 25.79
CA ARG A 129 13.40 -22.51 26.52
C ARG A 129 12.29 -23.21 25.75
N GLY A 130 11.63 -22.53 24.83
CA GLY A 130 10.44 -23.04 24.13
C GLY A 130 10.70 -23.69 22.77
N GLY A 131 11.95 -23.83 22.31
CA GLY A 131 12.23 -24.30 20.95
C GLY A 131 11.62 -23.41 19.87
N ILE A 132 11.54 -22.11 20.15
CA ILE A 132 10.91 -21.11 19.28
C ILE A 132 11.90 -20.73 18.18
N GLU A 133 11.54 -20.96 16.92
CA GLU A 133 12.39 -20.69 15.75
C GLU A 133 12.15 -19.29 15.15
N PHE A 134 11.16 -18.56 15.67
CA PHE A 134 10.82 -17.21 15.22
C PHE A 134 11.21 -16.12 16.23
N THR A 135 11.17 -14.87 15.79
CA THR A 135 11.61 -13.74 16.62
C THR A 135 10.51 -13.28 17.58
N VAL A 136 10.89 -13.05 18.84
CA VAL A 136 10.06 -12.39 19.86
C VAL A 136 10.74 -11.08 20.26
N LEU A 137 10.01 -9.96 20.20
CA LEU A 137 10.48 -8.63 20.57
C LEU A 137 9.85 -8.18 21.89
N SER A 138 10.61 -7.38 22.65
CA SER A 138 10.14 -6.78 23.91
C SER A 138 9.60 -5.37 23.67
N ASP A 139 8.31 -5.18 23.93
CA ASP A 139 7.60 -3.89 24.07
C ASP A 139 7.34 -3.57 25.55
N HIS A 140 8.39 -3.67 26.38
CA HIS A 140 8.29 -3.47 27.83
C HIS A 140 7.65 -2.13 28.23
N GLU A 141 7.91 -1.10 27.43
CA GLU A 141 7.39 0.25 27.65
C GLU A 141 5.97 0.47 27.07
N ALA A 142 5.36 -0.57 26.48
CA ALA A 142 4.02 -0.56 25.90
C ALA A 142 3.80 0.58 24.89
N ARG A 143 4.79 0.81 24.00
CA ARG A 143 4.73 1.87 22.99
C ARG A 143 4.11 1.40 21.68
N VAL A 144 4.17 0.11 21.38
CA VAL A 144 3.78 -0.45 20.07
C VAL A 144 2.45 -1.18 20.16
N GLY A 145 2.29 -2.11 21.10
CA GLY A 145 1.07 -2.91 21.28
C GLY A 145 -0.19 -2.04 21.38
N PRO A 146 -0.26 -1.08 22.34
CA PRO A 146 -1.43 -0.21 22.48
C PRO A 146 -1.74 0.63 21.23
N ALA A 147 -0.72 1.14 20.52
CA ALA A 147 -0.92 1.92 19.31
C ALA A 147 -1.47 1.06 18.15
N TYR A 148 -1.01 -0.19 18.03
CA TYR A 148 -1.54 -1.14 17.07
C TYR A 148 -2.97 -1.58 17.42
N ALA A 149 -3.28 -1.76 18.70
CA ALA A 149 -4.63 -2.07 19.17
C ALA A 149 -5.60 -0.92 18.86
N GLU A 150 -5.24 0.31 19.24
CA GLU A 150 -6.01 1.51 18.93
C GLU A 150 -6.25 1.63 17.42
N GLY A 151 -5.20 1.46 16.61
CA GLY A 151 -5.31 1.59 15.17
C GLY A 151 -6.13 0.51 14.48
N ALA A 152 -6.20 -0.68 15.06
CA ALA A 152 -7.11 -1.74 14.63
C ALA A 152 -8.52 -1.64 15.25
N GLY A 153 -8.81 -0.60 16.04
CA GLY A 153 -10.09 -0.45 16.73
C GLY A 153 -10.32 -1.52 17.82
N ARG A 154 -9.25 -1.97 18.48
CA ARG A 154 -9.27 -2.98 19.55
C ARG A 154 -8.95 -2.34 20.89
N ALA A 155 -9.60 -2.84 21.95
CA ALA A 155 -9.38 -2.34 23.31
C ALA A 155 -8.04 -2.79 23.92
N SER A 156 -7.44 -3.86 23.41
CA SER A 156 -6.18 -4.42 23.90
C SER A 156 -5.38 -5.05 22.76
N SER A 157 -4.05 -5.06 22.92
CA SER A 157 -3.13 -5.81 22.06
C SER A 157 -3.00 -7.28 22.47
N ASP A 158 -3.47 -7.67 23.66
CA ASP A 158 -3.31 -9.04 24.14
C ASP A 158 -4.04 -10.05 23.25
N GLY A 159 -3.28 -10.85 22.50
CA GLY A 159 -3.79 -11.81 21.54
C GLY A 159 -4.11 -11.24 20.15
N LEU A 160 -3.75 -10.00 19.85
CA LEU A 160 -3.98 -9.36 18.55
C LEU A 160 -3.04 -9.94 17.48
N LEU A 161 -3.55 -10.15 16.27
CA LEU A 161 -2.79 -10.73 15.17
C LEU A 161 -3.10 -10.01 13.85
N PHE A 162 -2.05 -9.60 13.14
CA PHE A 162 -2.11 -9.11 11.76
C PHE A 162 -1.47 -10.11 10.80
N LEU A 163 -2.14 -10.40 9.69
CA LEU A 163 -1.54 -11.05 8.54
C LEU A 163 -1.04 -9.97 7.58
N LEU A 164 0.27 -9.96 7.35
CA LEU A 164 0.94 -9.02 6.46
C LEU A 164 1.44 -9.72 5.19
N ASP A 165 1.50 -8.99 4.08
CA ASP A 165 2.17 -9.46 2.86
C ASP A 165 3.70 -9.38 2.97
N ALA A 166 4.38 -9.82 1.90
CA ALA A 166 5.84 -9.79 1.75
C ALA A 166 6.48 -8.40 1.90
N ASN A 167 5.68 -7.33 1.85
CA ASN A 167 6.09 -5.94 1.94
C ASN A 167 5.45 -5.22 3.15
N GLN A 168 5.02 -5.99 4.15
CA GLN A 168 4.42 -5.49 5.40
C GLN A 168 3.13 -4.69 5.20
N ARG A 169 2.41 -4.90 4.10
CA ARG A 169 1.04 -4.41 3.93
C ARG A 169 0.10 -5.31 4.73
N VAL A 170 -0.85 -4.70 5.43
CA VAL A 170 -1.90 -5.42 6.12
C VAL A 170 -2.80 -6.06 5.07
N ASN A 171 -2.81 -7.39 5.04
CA ASN A 171 -3.82 -8.14 4.30
C ASN A 171 -5.08 -8.28 5.14
N GLU A 172 -4.91 -8.56 6.43
CA GLU A 172 -6.02 -8.81 7.34
C GLU A 172 -5.63 -8.54 8.80
N VAL A 173 -6.59 -8.08 9.59
CA VAL A 173 -6.55 -8.10 11.05
C VAL A 173 -7.44 -9.25 11.50
N ALA A 174 -6.92 -10.20 12.26
CA ALA A 174 -7.69 -11.37 12.66
C ALA A 174 -8.97 -10.94 13.44
N PRO A 175 -10.12 -11.59 13.19
CA PRO A 175 -11.39 -11.18 13.79
C PRO A 175 -11.48 -11.45 15.31
N GLY A 176 -10.79 -12.50 15.79
CA GLY A 176 -10.69 -12.87 17.20
C GLY A 176 -9.38 -12.43 17.87
N LEU A 177 -9.11 -12.98 19.06
CA LEU A 177 -7.87 -12.81 19.83
C LEU A 177 -7.31 -14.17 20.24
N GLY A 178 -6.03 -14.22 20.61
CA GLY A 178 -5.42 -15.40 21.20
C GLY A 178 -5.43 -16.59 20.23
N VAL A 179 -5.85 -17.75 20.69
CA VAL A 179 -5.89 -19.00 19.91
C VAL A 179 -6.80 -18.88 18.68
N ASP A 180 -7.95 -18.21 18.80
CA ASP A 180 -8.90 -18.05 17.68
C ASP A 180 -8.32 -17.19 16.57
N ALA A 181 -7.60 -16.12 16.93
CA ALA A 181 -6.90 -15.28 15.98
C ALA A 181 -5.85 -16.08 15.19
N VAL A 182 -5.10 -16.93 15.88
CA VAL A 182 -4.07 -17.80 15.29
C VAL A 182 -4.69 -18.83 14.35
N ALA A 183 -5.79 -19.48 14.77
CA ALA A 183 -6.50 -20.44 13.93
C ALA A 183 -6.96 -19.80 12.61
N ALA A 184 -7.63 -18.65 12.70
CA ALA A 184 -8.11 -17.90 11.54
C ALA A 184 -6.97 -17.43 10.62
N ALA A 185 -5.91 -16.85 11.20
CA ALA A 185 -4.81 -16.29 10.43
C ALA A 185 -3.98 -17.34 9.69
N VAL A 186 -3.73 -18.50 10.29
CA VAL A 186 -3.00 -19.57 9.58
C VAL A 186 -3.87 -20.17 8.48
N GLU A 187 -5.17 -20.33 8.69
CA GLU A 187 -6.06 -20.77 7.61
C GLU A 187 -6.09 -19.76 6.46
N ARG A 188 -6.10 -18.47 6.78
CA ARG A 188 -5.99 -17.42 5.77
C ARG A 188 -4.64 -17.48 5.04
N LEU A 189 -3.54 -17.69 5.76
CA LEU A 189 -2.20 -17.81 5.20
C LEU A 189 -2.11 -18.96 4.18
N ARG A 190 -2.71 -20.12 4.48
CA ARG A 190 -2.78 -21.27 3.55
C ARG A 190 -3.56 -20.97 2.26
N ARG A 191 -4.50 -20.03 2.31
CA ARG A 191 -5.35 -19.63 1.17
C ARG A 191 -4.76 -18.46 0.37
N LEU A 192 -3.63 -17.90 0.79
CA LEU A 192 -2.95 -16.91 -0.05
C LEU A 192 -2.53 -17.57 -1.37
N PRO A 193 -2.61 -16.84 -2.50
CA PRO A 193 -2.09 -17.36 -3.75
C PRO A 193 -0.62 -17.78 -3.57
N PRO A 194 -0.21 -18.94 -4.10
CA PRO A 194 1.19 -19.33 -4.06
C PRO A 194 2.04 -18.27 -4.77
N LEU A 195 3.27 -18.09 -4.30
CA LEU A 195 4.22 -17.26 -5.02
C LEU A 195 4.35 -17.76 -6.45
N ALA A 196 4.26 -16.85 -7.41
CA ALA A 196 4.50 -17.19 -8.80
C ALA A 196 5.91 -17.80 -8.91
N PRO A 197 6.11 -18.84 -9.74
CA PRO A 197 7.42 -19.43 -9.91
C PRO A 197 8.42 -18.37 -10.34
N ALA A 198 9.64 -18.47 -9.83
CA ALA A 198 10.73 -17.59 -10.24
C ALA A 198 10.94 -17.73 -11.75
N THR A 199 10.91 -16.61 -12.45
CA THR A 199 11.14 -16.55 -13.89
C THR A 199 12.12 -15.45 -14.19
N GLU A 200 13.12 -15.76 -15.00
CA GLU A 200 14.01 -14.74 -15.54
C GLU A 200 13.24 -13.82 -16.49
N ARG A 201 13.52 -12.52 -16.39
CA ARG A 201 12.93 -11.47 -17.22
C ARG A 201 14.07 -10.60 -17.76
N GLN A 202 14.14 -10.47 -19.08
CA GLN A 202 15.15 -9.63 -19.73
C GLN A 202 14.68 -8.18 -19.86
N GLU A 203 13.38 -7.96 -20.02
CA GLU A 203 12.77 -6.65 -20.23
C GLU A 203 11.63 -6.45 -19.23
N LEU A 204 11.65 -5.33 -18.50
CA LEU A 204 10.59 -4.93 -17.59
C LEU A 204 10.44 -3.41 -17.59
N ALA A 205 9.21 -2.94 -17.63
CA ALA A 205 8.90 -1.53 -17.50
C ALA A 205 9.13 -1.10 -16.04
N PRO A 206 9.66 0.11 -15.80
CA PRO A 206 9.90 0.65 -14.46
C PRO A 206 8.57 1.12 -13.85
N VAL A 207 7.70 0.16 -13.55
CA VAL A 207 6.35 0.37 -13.02
C VAL A 207 6.22 -0.28 -11.65
N LEU A 208 5.46 0.35 -10.77
CA LEU A 208 5.21 -0.13 -9.43
C LEU A 208 3.78 -0.68 -9.34
N ILE A 209 3.65 -1.97 -9.10
CA ILE A 209 2.36 -2.61 -8.82
C ILE A 209 2.15 -2.63 -7.32
N ILE A 210 1.08 -2.00 -6.86
CA ILE A 210 0.71 -1.90 -5.45
C ILE A 210 -0.57 -2.71 -5.24
N PRO A 211 -0.52 -3.88 -4.57
CA PRO A 211 -1.71 -4.68 -4.32
C PRO A 211 -2.61 -4.01 -3.26
N ASN A 212 -3.89 -4.40 -3.25
CA ASN A 212 -4.86 -4.07 -2.20
C ASN A 212 -4.95 -2.55 -1.89
N VAL A 213 -4.90 -1.70 -2.92
CA VAL A 213 -5.08 -0.24 -2.73
C VAL A 213 -6.54 0.09 -2.49
N LEU A 214 -7.46 -0.58 -3.17
CA LEU A 214 -8.90 -0.53 -2.92
C LEU A 214 -9.42 -1.95 -2.70
N ASP A 215 -10.41 -2.09 -1.82
CA ASP A 215 -11.12 -3.35 -1.63
C ASP A 215 -12.24 -3.55 -2.66
N ASP A 216 -12.92 -4.68 -2.56
CA ASP A 216 -14.03 -5.08 -3.43
C ASP A 216 -15.22 -4.10 -3.37
N GLY A 217 -15.52 -3.59 -2.17
CA GLY A 217 -16.62 -2.66 -1.93
C GLY A 217 -16.35 -1.33 -2.62
N TRP A 218 -15.13 -0.82 -2.51
CA TRP A 218 -14.65 0.34 -3.24
C TRP A 218 -14.71 0.14 -4.76
N CYS A 219 -14.21 -0.99 -5.25
CA CYS A 219 -14.23 -1.30 -6.69
C CYS A 219 -15.66 -1.28 -7.24
N LYS A 220 -16.59 -1.96 -6.57
CA LYS A 220 -18.00 -2.01 -6.94
C LYS A 220 -18.65 -0.62 -6.90
N ARG A 221 -18.44 0.15 -5.82
CA ARG A 221 -19.00 1.49 -5.65
C ARG A 221 -18.56 2.43 -6.78
N LEU A 222 -17.30 2.40 -7.18
CA LEU A 222 -16.80 3.25 -8.26
C LEU A 222 -17.39 2.85 -9.63
N ILE A 223 -17.59 1.56 -9.88
CA ILE A 223 -18.29 1.09 -11.09
C ILE A 223 -19.75 1.58 -11.08
N GLU A 224 -20.45 1.50 -9.94
CA GLU A 224 -21.83 2.00 -9.79
C GLU A 224 -21.92 3.52 -10.00
N VAL A 225 -20.92 4.29 -9.57
CA VAL A 225 -20.83 5.73 -9.85
C VAL A 225 -20.76 5.98 -11.36
N TRP A 226 -19.88 5.27 -12.06
CA TRP A 226 -19.74 5.39 -13.52
C TRP A 226 -21.00 4.94 -14.28
N GLN A 227 -21.71 3.93 -13.79
CA GLN A 227 -22.95 3.44 -14.42
C GLN A 227 -24.07 4.49 -14.42
N LYS A 228 -24.07 5.40 -13.45
CA LYS A 228 -25.08 6.46 -13.35
C LYS A 228 -24.86 7.59 -14.35
N ASP A 229 -23.61 7.92 -14.63
CA ASP A 229 -23.24 9.04 -15.49
C ASP A 229 -21.85 8.84 -16.10
N HIS A 230 -21.73 9.00 -17.41
CA HIS A 230 -20.46 8.93 -18.14
C HIS A 230 -20.61 9.56 -19.54
N GLU A 231 -19.48 9.94 -20.13
CA GLU A 231 -19.42 10.59 -21.45
C GLU A 231 -18.22 10.10 -22.27
N GLU A 232 -18.15 10.47 -23.54
CA GLU A 232 -16.99 10.18 -24.39
C GLU A 232 -15.72 10.89 -23.87
N GLY A 233 -14.68 10.12 -23.61
CA GLY A 233 -13.44 10.63 -23.05
C GLY A 233 -12.62 11.44 -24.06
N GLY A 234 -12.44 12.74 -23.81
CA GLY A 234 -11.56 13.60 -24.64
C GLY A 234 -10.06 13.53 -24.31
N VAL A 235 -9.19 13.83 -25.26
CA VAL A 235 -7.73 14.04 -25.06
C VAL A 235 -7.43 15.50 -24.71
N ALA A 236 -6.41 15.75 -23.90
CA ALA A 236 -6.00 17.12 -23.57
C ALA A 236 -5.51 17.86 -24.82
N THR A 237 -5.92 19.12 -24.97
CA THR A 237 -5.58 19.96 -26.12
C THR A 237 -5.50 21.44 -25.73
N THR A 238 -4.73 22.22 -26.47
CA THR A 238 -4.71 23.69 -26.36
C THR A 238 -5.67 24.37 -27.34
N LEU A 239 -6.34 23.61 -28.21
CA LEU A 239 -7.12 24.12 -29.33
C LEU A 239 -8.58 24.47 -28.98
N ASN A 240 -9.04 24.21 -27.76
CA ASN A 240 -10.41 24.55 -27.35
C ASN A 240 -10.49 25.05 -25.91
N GLU A 241 -11.60 25.72 -25.59
CA GLU A 241 -11.82 26.40 -24.30
C GLU A 241 -11.90 25.41 -23.13
N THR A 242 -12.44 24.21 -23.36
CA THR A 242 -12.55 23.14 -22.36
C THR A 242 -11.21 22.43 -22.09
N GLY A 243 -10.20 22.67 -22.94
CA GLY A 243 -8.90 22.00 -22.90
C GLY A 243 -8.94 20.50 -23.21
N ARG A 244 -10.07 19.97 -23.73
CA ARG A 244 -10.26 18.55 -24.08
C ARG A 244 -11.08 18.38 -25.35
N ALA A 245 -10.62 17.56 -26.29
CA ALA A 245 -11.34 17.24 -27.53
C ALA A 245 -11.53 15.73 -27.73
N ILE A 246 -12.69 15.32 -28.25
CA ILE A 246 -12.91 13.94 -28.70
C ILE A 246 -12.06 13.71 -29.95
N ASN A 247 -11.17 12.72 -29.90
CA ASN A 247 -10.32 12.34 -31.02
C ASN A 247 -10.21 10.81 -31.07
N TYR A 248 -11.12 10.18 -31.83
CA TYR A 248 -11.12 8.74 -32.04
C TYR A 248 -9.88 8.23 -32.76
N GLY A 249 -9.09 9.10 -33.40
CA GLY A 249 -7.78 8.75 -33.93
C GLY A 249 -6.74 8.48 -32.85
N ALA A 250 -6.93 8.98 -31.62
CA ALA A 250 -5.99 8.85 -30.50
C ALA A 250 -6.56 8.02 -29.34
N LYS A 251 -7.82 8.24 -28.98
CA LYS A 251 -8.47 7.63 -27.83
C LYS A 251 -9.95 7.38 -28.11
N LYS A 252 -10.44 6.21 -27.68
CA LYS A 252 -11.86 5.88 -27.67
C LYS A 252 -12.17 5.13 -26.38
N ARG A 253 -12.88 5.76 -25.45
CA ARG A 253 -13.31 5.17 -24.16
C ARG A 253 -14.33 6.09 -23.52
N LEU A 254 -15.11 5.56 -22.59
CA LEU A 254 -16.07 6.35 -21.81
C LEU A 254 -15.46 6.74 -20.45
N ASP A 255 -15.54 8.01 -20.09
CA ASP A 255 -15.01 8.59 -18.86
C ASP A 255 -16.15 9.12 -17.98
N HIS A 256 -16.08 8.88 -16.67
CA HIS A 256 -16.80 9.63 -15.64
C HIS A 256 -15.79 10.44 -14.85
N ARG A 257 -15.93 11.77 -14.85
CA ARG A 257 -15.08 12.64 -14.05
C ARG A 257 -15.70 12.83 -12.67
N VAL A 258 -14.97 12.48 -11.62
CA VAL A 258 -15.46 12.65 -10.25
C VAL A 258 -15.47 14.14 -9.89
N THR A 259 -16.65 14.75 -9.93
CA THR A 259 -16.88 16.16 -9.57
C THR A 259 -17.39 16.33 -8.14
N ASP A 260 -18.02 15.29 -7.58
CA ASP A 260 -18.41 15.26 -6.17
C ASP A 260 -17.16 15.34 -5.27
N MET A 261 -17.07 16.44 -4.53
CA MET A 261 -15.95 16.73 -3.66
C MET A 261 -15.89 15.81 -2.43
N ALA A 262 -17.02 15.27 -1.96
CA ALA A 262 -17.05 14.31 -0.87
C ALA A 262 -16.46 12.98 -1.33
N LEU A 263 -16.94 12.44 -2.45
CA LEU A 263 -16.40 11.22 -3.05
C LEU A 263 -14.91 11.37 -3.40
N ALA A 264 -14.50 12.48 -4.01
CA ALA A 264 -13.09 12.74 -4.31
C ALA A 264 -12.20 12.74 -3.05
N ARG A 265 -12.70 13.27 -1.94
CA ARG A 265 -11.97 13.26 -0.65
C ARG A 265 -11.85 11.86 -0.09
N GLU A 266 -12.92 11.06 -0.13
CA GLU A 266 -12.89 9.68 0.35
C GLU A 266 -11.94 8.82 -0.49
N ILE A 267 -11.97 8.94 -1.83
CA ILE A 267 -11.01 8.26 -2.72
C ILE A 267 -9.58 8.67 -2.36
N ALA A 268 -9.32 9.97 -2.20
CA ALA A 268 -7.99 10.46 -1.86
C ALA A 268 -7.50 9.88 -0.52
N GLN A 269 -8.36 9.83 0.50
CA GLN A 269 -8.03 9.27 1.81
C GLN A 269 -7.76 7.76 1.73
N ALA A 270 -8.50 7.03 0.90
CA ALA A 270 -8.31 5.59 0.72
C ALA A 270 -6.98 5.25 0.02
N ILE A 271 -6.64 5.96 -1.06
CA ILE A 271 -5.48 5.59 -1.90
C ILE A 271 -4.19 6.31 -1.52
N GLY A 272 -4.29 7.52 -0.97
CA GLY A 272 -3.15 8.43 -0.78
C GLY A 272 -2.05 7.85 0.11
N PRO A 273 -2.35 7.44 1.35
CA PRO A 273 -1.39 6.78 2.24
C PRO A 273 -0.74 5.53 1.63
N ARG A 274 -1.55 4.69 0.97
CA ARG A 274 -1.14 3.41 0.39
C ARG A 274 -0.18 3.59 -0.78
N ILE A 275 -0.42 4.59 -1.61
CA ILE A 275 0.48 4.97 -2.71
C ILE A 275 1.73 5.65 -2.17
N ALA A 276 1.59 6.60 -1.23
CA ALA A 276 2.70 7.36 -0.69
C ALA A 276 3.78 6.48 -0.05
N ALA A 277 3.36 5.44 0.69
CA ALA A 277 4.26 4.47 1.29
C ALA A 277 5.19 3.80 0.26
N GLU A 278 4.65 3.50 -0.92
CA GLU A 278 5.36 2.77 -1.97
C GLU A 278 6.18 3.69 -2.88
N THR A 279 5.66 4.86 -3.24
CA THR A 279 6.42 5.83 -4.04
C THR A 279 7.59 6.43 -3.28
N THR A 280 7.44 6.62 -1.96
CA THR A 280 8.55 7.04 -1.10
C THR A 280 9.64 5.98 -1.07
N LYS A 281 9.26 4.70 -0.94
CA LYS A 281 10.20 3.58 -0.88
C LYS A 281 10.91 3.34 -2.21
N ALA A 282 10.16 3.27 -3.31
CA ALA A 282 10.69 2.84 -4.61
C ALA A 282 11.28 3.98 -5.42
N PHE A 283 10.73 5.20 -5.30
CA PHE A 283 11.08 6.33 -6.16
C PHE A 283 11.62 7.54 -5.39
N TYR A 284 11.76 7.47 -4.06
CA TYR A 284 12.11 8.61 -3.22
C TYR A 284 11.20 9.83 -3.47
N PHE A 285 9.94 9.56 -3.81
CA PHE A 285 8.93 10.57 -4.09
C PHE A 285 7.91 10.60 -2.95
N ASP A 286 8.19 11.46 -1.97
CA ASP A 286 7.55 11.51 -0.65
C ASP A 286 6.60 12.71 -0.47
N GLU A 287 6.50 13.58 -1.47
CA GLU A 287 5.66 14.77 -1.45
C GLU A 287 4.87 14.93 -2.76
N PHE A 288 3.55 14.81 -2.70
CA PHE A 288 2.70 14.98 -3.89
C PHE A 288 1.28 15.45 -3.58
N LYS A 289 0.61 15.92 -4.64
CA LYS A 289 -0.84 16.14 -4.69
C LYS A 289 -1.46 15.16 -5.67
N LEU A 290 -2.65 14.66 -5.33
CA LEU A 290 -3.47 13.90 -6.28
C LEU A 290 -4.17 14.88 -7.22
N ASP A 291 -4.13 14.58 -8.52
CA ASP A 291 -4.97 15.24 -9.54
C ASP A 291 -6.43 14.76 -9.40
N SER A 292 -7.34 15.38 -10.15
CA SER A 292 -8.72 14.94 -10.28
C SER A 292 -8.84 13.47 -10.70
N PHE A 293 -9.90 12.82 -10.23
CA PHE A 293 -10.16 11.41 -10.48
C PHE A 293 -11.04 11.22 -11.71
N VAL A 294 -10.71 10.20 -12.50
CA VAL A 294 -11.54 9.75 -13.62
C VAL A 294 -11.78 8.25 -13.49
N ILE A 295 -13.03 7.84 -13.51
CA ILE A 295 -13.40 6.43 -13.64
C ILE A 295 -13.63 6.19 -15.12
N CYS A 296 -12.88 5.29 -15.74
CA CYS A 296 -12.95 5.04 -17.18
C CYS A 296 -13.37 3.60 -17.48
N SER A 297 -13.98 3.44 -18.66
CA SER A 297 -14.44 2.15 -19.18
C SER A 297 -13.94 1.93 -20.61
N TYR A 298 -13.41 0.74 -20.86
CA TYR A 298 -13.08 0.23 -22.20
C TYR A 298 -13.96 -0.98 -22.51
N ASP A 299 -14.79 -0.88 -23.54
CA ASP A 299 -15.65 -1.96 -23.99
C ASP A 299 -15.10 -2.64 -25.25
N SER A 300 -15.00 -3.97 -25.20
CA SER A 300 -14.60 -4.80 -26.34
C SER A 300 -15.56 -4.66 -27.52
N ALA A 301 -16.88 -4.55 -27.28
CA ALA A 301 -17.89 -4.39 -28.33
C ALA A 301 -17.77 -3.04 -29.06
N ARG A 302 -17.19 -2.03 -28.41
CA ARG A 302 -16.93 -0.72 -29.01
C ARG A 302 -15.53 -0.64 -29.64
N GLY A 303 -14.67 -1.63 -29.39
CA GLY A 303 -13.25 -1.58 -29.72
C GLY A 303 -12.58 -0.38 -29.05
N ASP A 304 -12.91 -0.08 -27.79
CA ASP A 304 -12.36 1.06 -27.06
C ASP A 304 -10.85 0.87 -26.79
N PHE A 305 -10.05 1.93 -26.87
CA PHE A 305 -8.60 1.92 -26.69
C PHE A 305 -8.06 3.27 -26.24
N PHE A 306 -6.78 3.30 -25.87
CA PHE A 306 -5.97 4.51 -25.83
C PHE A 306 -4.60 4.22 -26.45
N LYS A 307 -4.29 4.86 -27.59
CA LYS A 307 -3.05 4.66 -28.35
C LYS A 307 -1.81 5.09 -27.57
N PRO A 308 -0.60 4.72 -28.04
CA PRO A 308 0.65 5.12 -27.42
C PRO A 308 0.73 6.64 -27.17
N HIS A 309 0.97 7.02 -25.93
CA HIS A 309 1.09 8.42 -25.51
C HIS A 309 1.96 8.57 -24.26
N ARG A 310 2.22 9.83 -23.89
CA ARG A 310 2.84 10.25 -22.63
C ARG A 310 1.96 11.32 -21.99
N ASP A 311 1.88 11.33 -20.67
CA ASP A 311 0.89 12.11 -19.93
C ASP A 311 1.34 13.54 -19.56
N ASN A 312 2.56 13.94 -19.93
CA ASN A 312 3.17 15.19 -19.52
C ASN A 312 3.78 16.03 -20.68
N LEU A 313 3.46 15.73 -21.95
CA LEU A 313 4.05 16.43 -23.09
C LEU A 313 3.48 17.83 -23.34
N ILE A 314 2.23 18.08 -22.97
CA ILE A 314 1.61 19.40 -23.16
C ILE A 314 2.03 20.29 -21.99
N PRO A 315 2.40 21.58 -22.20
CA PRO A 315 2.85 22.47 -21.12
C PRO A 315 1.90 22.54 -19.91
N ALA A 316 0.59 22.49 -20.16
CA ALA A 316 -0.43 22.47 -19.11
C ALA A 316 -0.36 21.23 -18.19
N LEU A 317 0.25 20.13 -18.65
CA LEU A 317 0.35 18.84 -17.96
C LEU A 317 1.77 18.49 -17.51
N ALA A 318 2.76 19.36 -17.77
CA ALA A 318 4.18 19.12 -17.46
C ALA A 318 4.48 18.92 -15.95
N HIS A 319 3.52 19.27 -15.09
CA HIS A 319 3.58 19.12 -13.64
C HIS A 319 3.21 17.70 -13.15
N ARG A 320 2.69 16.84 -14.04
CA ARG A 320 2.43 15.42 -13.75
C ARG A 320 3.73 14.64 -13.70
N ARG A 321 3.95 13.91 -12.60
CA ARG A 321 5.14 13.06 -12.41
C ARG A 321 4.82 11.59 -12.62
N PHE A 322 3.79 11.09 -11.95
CA PHE A 322 3.39 9.69 -12.04
C PHE A 322 1.91 9.58 -12.40
N ALA A 323 1.60 8.65 -13.28
CA ALA A 323 0.24 8.20 -13.54
C ALA A 323 -0.11 7.08 -12.58
N VAL A 324 -1.37 7.05 -12.13
CA VAL A 324 -1.91 6.00 -11.27
C VAL A 324 -3.13 5.41 -11.97
N THR A 325 -3.09 4.12 -12.23
CA THR A 325 -4.24 3.35 -12.73
C THR A 325 -4.59 2.28 -11.71
N ILE A 326 -5.82 2.25 -11.20
CA ILE A 326 -6.32 1.20 -10.32
C ILE A 326 -7.37 0.39 -11.09
N ASN A 327 -7.13 -0.90 -11.29
CA ASN A 327 -8.10 -1.76 -11.97
C ASN A 327 -9.27 -2.08 -11.03
N LEU A 328 -10.50 -2.00 -11.54
CA LEU A 328 -11.71 -2.19 -10.72
C LEU A 328 -12.37 -3.57 -10.93
N ASN A 329 -12.05 -4.28 -12.02
CA ASN A 329 -12.71 -5.56 -12.34
C ASN A 329 -11.85 -6.53 -13.17
N THR A 330 -10.55 -6.67 -12.84
CA THR A 330 -9.58 -7.48 -13.61
C THR A 330 -10.06 -8.87 -14.03
N ASP A 331 -10.86 -9.54 -13.21
CA ASP A 331 -11.32 -10.91 -13.44
C ASP A 331 -12.55 -11.01 -14.35
N GLU A 332 -13.10 -9.89 -14.81
CA GLU A 332 -14.34 -9.80 -15.62
C GLU A 332 -14.08 -9.45 -17.10
N PHE A 333 -12.81 -9.25 -17.50
CA PHE A 333 -12.44 -8.93 -18.89
C PHE A 333 -11.15 -9.63 -19.33
N GLU A 334 -10.97 -9.75 -20.65
CA GLU A 334 -9.75 -10.27 -21.28
C GLU A 334 -9.11 -9.21 -22.18
N GLY A 335 -7.78 -9.28 -22.36
CA GLY A 335 -7.01 -8.25 -23.06
C GLY A 335 -6.98 -6.92 -22.29
N GLY A 336 -6.83 -5.79 -23.00
CA GLY A 336 -7.10 -4.47 -22.42
C GLY A 336 -6.15 -3.96 -21.33
N GLY A 337 -5.06 -4.69 -21.02
CA GLY A 337 -4.05 -4.27 -20.03
C GLY A 337 -3.21 -3.06 -20.49
N LEU A 338 -2.22 -2.67 -19.69
CA LEU A 338 -1.28 -1.62 -20.10
C LEU A 338 -0.06 -2.23 -20.80
N ARG A 339 0.48 -1.53 -21.79
CA ARG A 339 1.75 -1.87 -22.45
C ARG A 339 2.69 -0.69 -22.44
N PHE A 340 3.98 -0.99 -22.29
CA PHE A 340 5.07 -0.02 -22.27
C PHE A 340 6.11 -0.44 -23.31
N ALA A 341 5.87 -0.11 -24.58
CA ALA A 341 6.62 -0.65 -25.71
C ALA A 341 8.13 -0.34 -25.68
N GLU A 342 8.54 0.69 -24.94
CA GLU A 342 9.96 1.03 -24.71
C GLU A 342 10.68 0.00 -23.82
N TYR A 343 9.94 -0.87 -23.11
CA TYR A 343 10.45 -1.81 -22.12
C TYR A 343 9.96 -3.25 -22.37
N GLY A 344 9.67 -3.55 -23.64
CA GLY A 344 9.30 -4.87 -24.10
C GLY A 344 7.79 -5.06 -24.37
N PRO A 345 7.41 -6.23 -24.91
CA PRO A 345 6.06 -6.51 -25.39
C PRO A 345 5.09 -6.92 -24.27
N HIS A 346 5.50 -6.80 -23.01
CA HIS A 346 4.75 -7.31 -21.87
C HIS A 346 3.48 -6.50 -21.59
N THR A 347 2.42 -7.20 -21.22
CA THR A 347 1.15 -6.60 -20.82
C THR A 347 1.02 -6.65 -19.29
N TYR A 348 0.73 -5.50 -18.69
CA TYR A 348 0.57 -5.32 -17.26
C TYR A 348 -0.91 -5.26 -16.92
N ARG A 349 -1.36 -6.22 -16.11
CA ARG A 349 -2.76 -6.32 -15.66
C ARG A 349 -2.80 -6.59 -14.15
N PRO A 350 -2.63 -5.54 -13.32
CA PRO A 350 -2.77 -5.68 -11.87
C PRO A 350 -4.11 -6.31 -11.50
N PRO A 351 -4.18 -7.09 -10.40
CA PRO A 351 -5.44 -7.64 -9.91
C PRO A 351 -6.42 -6.52 -9.57
N ARG A 352 -7.70 -6.87 -9.39
CA ARG A 352 -8.73 -5.92 -8.95
C ARG A 352 -8.28 -5.22 -7.66
N GLY A 353 -8.52 -3.91 -7.57
CA GLY A 353 -8.14 -3.08 -6.44
C GLY A 353 -6.66 -2.72 -6.36
N ALA A 354 -5.79 -3.29 -7.20
CA ALA A 354 -4.37 -2.95 -7.25
C ALA A 354 -4.10 -1.74 -8.14
N ALA A 355 -3.17 -0.90 -7.72
CA ALA A 355 -2.65 0.20 -8.50
C ALA A 355 -1.45 -0.23 -9.34
N ILE A 356 -1.31 0.35 -10.52
CA ILE A 356 -0.05 0.46 -11.25
C ILE A 356 0.33 1.94 -11.33
N VAL A 357 1.53 2.24 -10.84
CA VAL A 357 2.11 3.59 -10.76
C VAL A 357 3.34 3.65 -11.63
N PHE A 358 3.40 4.63 -12.53
CA PHE A 358 4.50 4.74 -13.50
C PHE A 358 4.75 6.19 -13.88
N SER A 359 5.96 6.50 -14.33
CA SER A 359 6.32 7.87 -14.75
C SER A 359 5.44 8.31 -15.93
N CYS A 360 4.90 9.53 -15.86
CA CYS A 360 4.12 10.13 -16.96
C CYS A 360 4.94 10.29 -18.25
N SER A 361 6.26 10.23 -18.14
CA SER A 361 7.18 10.26 -19.28
C SER A 361 7.31 8.92 -19.99
N LEU A 362 6.74 7.81 -19.51
CA LEU A 362 6.83 6.50 -20.21
C LEU A 362 5.79 6.39 -21.33
N LEU A 363 6.20 5.81 -22.47
CA LEU A 363 5.32 5.61 -23.60
C LEU A 363 4.44 4.42 -23.24
N HIS A 364 3.14 4.66 -23.21
CA HIS A 364 2.22 3.62 -22.80
C HIS A 364 0.92 3.68 -23.59
N GLU A 365 0.27 2.54 -23.66
CA GLU A 365 -1.03 2.37 -24.30
C GLU A 365 -1.94 1.46 -23.48
N ALA A 366 -3.24 1.58 -23.75
CA ALA A 366 -4.25 0.61 -23.35
C ALA A 366 -4.89 0.06 -24.64
N PRO A 367 -4.42 -1.11 -25.14
CA PRO A 367 -5.02 -1.76 -26.29
C PRO A 367 -6.48 -2.13 -26.02
N PRO A 368 -7.27 -2.46 -27.06
CA PRO A 368 -8.63 -2.93 -26.85
C PRO A 368 -8.71 -4.18 -25.97
N PRO A 369 -9.68 -4.26 -25.05
CA PRO A 369 -10.06 -5.55 -24.47
C PRO A 369 -10.61 -6.46 -25.56
N THR A 370 -10.29 -7.74 -25.46
CA THR A 370 -10.76 -8.77 -26.42
C THR A 370 -12.10 -9.35 -25.99
N ARG A 371 -12.45 -9.28 -24.70
CA ARG A 371 -13.74 -9.70 -24.16
C ARG A 371 -14.11 -8.86 -22.95
N GLY A 372 -15.40 -8.58 -22.81
CA GLY A 372 -15.97 -7.91 -21.65
C GLY A 372 -15.69 -6.41 -21.65
N ARG A 373 -15.78 -5.82 -20.46
CA ARG A 373 -15.62 -4.38 -20.22
C ARG A 373 -14.64 -4.17 -19.07
N ARG A 374 -13.59 -3.39 -19.33
CA ARG A 374 -12.58 -3.03 -18.34
C ARG A 374 -12.94 -1.71 -17.68
N PHE A 375 -12.94 -1.68 -16.34
CA PHE A 375 -13.06 -0.47 -15.55
C PHE A 375 -11.76 -0.13 -14.81
N ALA A 376 -11.40 1.15 -14.78
CA ALA A 376 -10.25 1.64 -14.01
C ALA A 376 -10.50 3.03 -13.42
N LEU A 377 -9.99 3.25 -12.20
CA LEU A 377 -9.85 4.57 -11.60
C LEU A 377 -8.48 5.15 -11.96
N LEU A 378 -8.47 6.38 -12.46
CA LEU A 378 -7.28 7.10 -12.92
C LEU A 378 -7.07 8.38 -12.11
N THR A 379 -5.80 8.67 -11.79
CA THR A 379 -5.35 9.96 -11.25
C THR A 379 -3.86 10.14 -11.55
N PHE A 380 -3.30 11.28 -11.15
CA PHE A 380 -1.89 11.61 -11.31
C PHE A 380 -1.30 12.10 -10.00
N LEU A 381 -0.03 11.79 -9.77
CA LEU A 381 0.77 12.39 -8.71
C LEU A 381 1.48 13.62 -9.27
N LEU A 382 1.12 14.77 -8.71
CA LEU A 382 1.61 16.08 -9.11
C LEU A 382 2.73 16.51 -8.17
N ASP A 383 3.80 17.05 -8.75
CA ASP A 383 4.87 17.68 -7.97
C ASP A 383 4.35 19.02 -7.42
N PRO A 384 4.24 19.18 -6.07
CA PRO A 384 3.71 20.39 -5.45
C PRO A 384 4.52 21.65 -5.75
N LYS A 385 5.81 21.48 -6.10
CA LYS A 385 6.77 22.54 -6.41
C LYS A 385 6.72 22.94 -7.87
N SER A 386 6.21 22.07 -8.75
CA SER A 386 5.96 22.41 -10.14
C SER A 386 4.61 23.13 -10.27
N GLN A 387 4.65 24.45 -10.47
CA GLN A 387 3.47 25.19 -10.89
C GLN A 387 3.29 25.00 -12.41
N PRO A 388 2.05 24.84 -12.91
CA PRO A 388 1.83 25.03 -14.33
C PRO A 388 2.34 26.44 -14.71
N PRO A 389 2.98 26.61 -15.87
CA PRO A 389 3.41 27.93 -16.32
C PRO A 389 2.23 28.89 -16.22
N ARG A 390 2.45 30.06 -15.59
CA ARG A 390 1.43 31.11 -15.54
C ARG A 390 1.08 31.46 -16.99
N ARG A 391 -0.21 31.36 -17.31
CA ARG A 391 -0.74 31.82 -18.60
C ARG A 391 -0.52 33.31 -18.76
#